data_AF-A0A972YJX0-F1
#
_entry.id   AF-A0A972YJX0-F1
#
_cell.length_a   1.000
_cell.length_b   1.000
_cell.length_c   1.000
_cell.angle_alpha   90.00
_cell.angle_beta   90.00
_cell.angle_gamma   90.00
#
_symmetry.space_group_name_H-M   'P 1'
#
loop_
_entity.id
_entity.type
_entity.pdbx_description
1 polymer ?
#
loop_
_entity_poly.entity_id
_entity_poly.type
_entity_poly.pdbx_seq_one_letter_code
_entity_poly.pdbx_strand_id
1 'polypeptide(L)'
;MLALGIDSSTQSCSAIVIDTAAGAVVAEASVNFGQRLPAYNAPNGFIPNGANGEVHSDPLMWLDALELLLEDLSIQCDLSQVAAISGAGQQHGSVYLNDKWFDVVESLSPTLSLSAQIKGCLSRASAPIWMDGSTSDECAEITRAVCSSEAVCEKSGSIMIERFTGPQIRRFHKLDPKAYAATARIHLVSSFLCSVLCGADVPIDTGDGAGMNLLNIQDWNWDADLLNATAPGLAHKLPAVSPGNRTAGH
;
A
#
# COMPACT_ATOMS: atom_id res chain seq x y z
N MET A 1 22.22 -7.33 -16.89
CA MET A 1 20.94 -7.91 -16.42
C MET A 1 20.05 -6.73 -16.09
N LEU A 2 18.80 -6.68 -16.56
CA LEU A 2 17.96 -5.53 -16.25
C LEU A 2 17.24 -5.72 -14.92
N ALA A 3 17.17 -4.66 -14.13
CA ALA A 3 16.34 -4.57 -12.93
C ALA A 3 15.40 -3.37 -13.07
N LEU A 4 14.14 -3.55 -12.69
CA LEU A 4 13.12 -2.52 -12.71
C LEU A 4 12.88 -2.00 -11.29
N GLY A 5 13.04 -0.69 -11.09
CA GLY A 5 12.69 0.03 -9.87
C GLY A 5 11.43 0.87 -10.08
N ILE A 6 10.41 0.67 -9.25
CA ILE A 6 9.12 1.40 -9.32
C ILE A 6 8.97 2.30 -8.09
N ASP A 7 8.44 3.51 -8.26
CA ASP A 7 8.02 4.41 -7.18
C ASP A 7 6.57 4.86 -7.40
N SER A 8 5.66 4.35 -6.58
CA SER A 8 4.27 4.81 -6.53
C SER A 8 4.11 5.88 -5.47
N SER A 9 4.43 7.10 -5.85
CA SER A 9 4.36 8.28 -4.99
C SER A 9 2.93 8.84 -4.91
N THR A 10 2.76 10.02 -4.31
CA THR A 10 1.47 10.68 -4.15
C THR A 10 0.90 11.19 -5.47
N GLN A 11 1.74 11.71 -6.38
CA GLN A 11 1.29 12.41 -7.59
C GLN A 11 1.56 11.65 -8.88
N SER A 12 2.39 10.61 -8.83
CA SER A 12 2.77 9.82 -9.99
C SER A 12 3.19 8.41 -9.61
N CYS A 13 3.13 7.52 -10.59
CA CYS A 13 3.87 6.27 -10.59
C CYS A 13 5.04 6.43 -11.56
N SER A 14 6.27 6.19 -11.11
CA SER A 14 7.49 6.37 -11.91
C SER A 14 8.34 5.13 -11.85
N ALA A 15 9.19 4.93 -12.85
CA ALA A 15 10.10 3.80 -12.88
C ALA A 15 11.39 4.10 -13.62
N ILE A 16 12.43 3.35 -13.24
CA ILE A 16 13.70 3.27 -13.95
C ILE A 16 14.04 1.80 -14.21
N VAL A 17 14.60 1.52 -15.38
CA VAL A 17 15.19 0.23 -15.73
C VAL A 17 16.71 0.39 -15.73
N ILE A 18 17.40 -0.43 -14.96
CA ILE A 18 18.85 -0.35 -14.75
C ILE A 18 19.51 -1.59 -15.36
N ASP A 19 20.51 -1.41 -16.21
CA ASP A 19 21.47 -2.49 -16.49
C ASP A 19 22.46 -2.59 -15.34
N THR A 20 22.30 -3.64 -14.53
CA THR A 20 23.10 -3.85 -13.32
C THR A 20 24.56 -4.19 -13.61
N ALA A 21 24.89 -4.65 -14.83
CA ALA A 21 26.28 -4.90 -15.21
C ALA A 21 27.00 -3.61 -15.59
N ALA A 22 26.31 -2.72 -16.32
CA ALA A 22 26.85 -1.41 -16.72
C ALA A 22 26.70 -0.33 -15.63
N GLY A 23 25.81 -0.53 -14.67
CA GLY A 23 25.47 0.47 -13.65
C GLY A 23 24.76 1.69 -14.24
N ALA A 24 23.97 1.51 -15.30
CA ALA A 24 23.37 2.60 -16.06
C ALA A 24 21.85 2.44 -16.18
N VAL A 25 21.13 3.57 -16.16
CA VAL A 25 19.70 3.61 -16.50
C VAL A 25 19.55 3.46 -18.01
N VAL A 26 18.74 2.51 -18.44
CA VAL A 26 18.48 2.20 -19.86
C VAL A 26 17.09 2.63 -20.33
N ALA A 27 16.15 2.84 -19.40
CA ALA A 27 14.84 3.41 -19.67
C ALA A 27 14.29 4.06 -18.40
N GLU A 28 13.45 5.07 -18.57
CA GLU A 28 12.71 5.70 -17.48
C GLU A 28 11.34 6.17 -17.96
N ALA A 29 10.35 6.15 -17.07
CA ALA A 29 9.01 6.64 -17.37
C ALA A 29 8.35 7.20 -16.10
N SER A 30 7.37 8.07 -16.29
CA SER A 30 6.55 8.60 -15.21
C SER A 30 5.14 8.91 -15.68
N VAL A 31 4.16 8.42 -14.93
CA VAL A 31 2.74 8.64 -15.15
C VAL A 31 2.23 9.55 -14.05
N ASN A 32 2.13 10.85 -14.35
CA ASN A 32 1.49 11.81 -13.45
C ASN A 32 -0.02 11.58 -13.40
N PHE A 33 -0.57 11.32 -12.20
CA PHE A 33 -1.95 10.92 -12.02
C PHE A 33 -2.94 11.97 -12.53
N GLY A 34 -2.78 13.23 -12.13
CA GLY A 34 -3.70 14.31 -12.50
C GLY A 34 -3.72 14.59 -14.01
N GLN A 35 -2.58 14.43 -14.68
CA GLN A 35 -2.45 14.70 -16.12
C GLN A 35 -2.85 13.50 -16.99
N ARG A 36 -2.41 12.29 -16.62
CA ARG A 36 -2.56 11.07 -17.45
C ARG A 36 -3.81 10.28 -17.12
N LEU A 37 -4.39 10.46 -15.93
CA LEU A 37 -5.56 9.72 -15.45
C LEU A 37 -6.69 10.67 -14.98
N PRO A 38 -7.13 11.65 -15.81
CA PRO A 38 -8.10 12.66 -15.40
C PRO A 38 -9.47 12.08 -15.02
N ALA A 39 -9.80 10.86 -15.46
CA ALA A 39 -11.05 10.16 -15.13
C ALA A 39 -11.23 9.93 -13.61
N TYR A 40 -10.14 9.88 -12.84
CA TYR A 40 -10.19 9.74 -11.38
C TYR A 40 -10.50 11.05 -10.65
N ASN A 41 -10.55 12.19 -11.36
CA ASN A 41 -10.79 13.52 -10.78
C ASN A 41 -9.84 13.87 -9.62
N ALA A 42 -8.60 13.37 -9.68
CA ALA A 42 -7.57 13.53 -8.66
C ALA A 42 -6.37 14.33 -9.22
N PRO A 43 -6.51 15.65 -9.44
CA PRO A 43 -5.48 16.47 -10.11
C PRO A 43 -4.13 16.50 -9.38
N ASN A 44 -4.13 16.24 -8.07
CA ASN A 44 -2.93 16.15 -7.24
C ASN A 44 -2.65 14.71 -6.76
N GLY A 45 -3.27 13.70 -7.39
CA GLY A 45 -3.09 12.29 -7.03
C GLY A 45 -3.88 11.81 -5.82
N PHE A 46 -4.79 12.65 -5.29
CA PHE A 46 -5.73 12.30 -4.24
C PHE A 46 -7.09 12.97 -4.50
N ILE A 47 -8.12 12.42 -3.87
CA ILE A 47 -9.51 12.86 -3.96
C ILE A 47 -9.63 14.27 -3.35
N PRO A 48 -10.09 15.28 -4.10
CA PRO A 48 -10.21 16.64 -3.58
C PRO A 48 -11.27 16.78 -2.49
N ASN A 49 -11.13 17.84 -1.68
CA ASN A 49 -12.13 18.30 -0.72
C ASN A 49 -12.48 17.31 0.40
N GLY A 50 -11.52 16.51 0.87
CA GLY A 50 -11.68 15.71 2.08
C GLY A 50 -12.00 16.58 3.30
N ALA A 51 -12.86 16.09 4.18
CA ALA A 51 -13.30 16.82 5.37
C ALA A 51 -12.40 16.50 6.57
N ASN A 52 -12.23 17.46 7.49
CA ASN A 52 -11.56 17.24 8.77
C ASN A 52 -10.14 16.63 8.66
N GLY A 53 -9.37 17.06 7.66
CA GLY A 53 -8.01 16.55 7.42
C GLY A 53 -7.94 15.19 6.73
N GLU A 54 -9.08 14.65 6.27
CA GLU A 54 -9.11 13.42 5.48
C GLU A 54 -8.44 13.64 4.12
N VAL A 55 -7.52 12.75 3.75
CA VAL A 55 -6.86 12.74 2.45
C VAL A 55 -6.69 11.32 1.96
N HIS A 56 -7.47 10.97 0.94
CA HIS A 56 -7.50 9.64 0.36
C HIS A 56 -7.20 9.66 -1.15
N SER A 57 -6.71 8.54 -1.68
CA SER A 57 -6.60 8.27 -3.12
C SER A 57 -7.48 7.09 -3.52
N ASP A 58 -7.76 6.94 -4.82
CA ASP A 58 -8.38 5.74 -5.37
C ASP A 58 -7.28 4.70 -5.65
N PRO A 59 -7.31 3.50 -5.03
CA PRO A 59 -6.32 2.46 -5.26
C PRO A 59 -6.24 1.98 -6.72
N LEU A 60 -7.35 2.06 -7.47
CA LEU A 60 -7.39 1.64 -8.87
C LEU A 60 -6.59 2.58 -9.77
N MET A 61 -6.45 3.85 -9.38
CA MET A 61 -5.61 4.82 -10.09
C MET A 61 -4.14 4.40 -10.08
N TRP A 62 -3.66 3.79 -9.00
CA TRP A 62 -2.29 3.30 -8.93
C TRP A 62 -2.06 2.11 -9.87
N LEU A 63 -3.08 1.25 -10.04
CA LEU A 63 -3.02 0.12 -10.98
C LEU A 63 -3.01 0.59 -12.43
N ASP A 64 -3.92 1.50 -12.79
CA ASP A 64 -3.94 2.06 -14.15
C ASP A 64 -2.65 2.82 -14.46
N ALA A 65 -2.08 3.52 -13.48
CA ALA A 65 -0.80 4.19 -13.66
C ALA A 65 0.37 3.20 -13.85
N LEU A 66 0.35 2.07 -13.14
CA LEU A 66 1.34 1.01 -13.30
C LEU A 66 1.26 0.39 -14.71
N GLU A 67 0.07 0.13 -15.24
CA GLU A 67 -0.09 -0.40 -16.61
C GLU A 67 0.46 0.59 -17.65
N LEU A 68 0.06 1.86 -17.57
CA LEU A 68 0.58 2.91 -18.47
C LEU A 68 2.10 3.07 -18.36
N LEU A 69 2.66 2.92 -17.15
CA LEU A 69 4.09 3.01 -16.90
C LEU A 69 4.85 1.87 -17.59
N LEU A 70 4.34 0.64 -17.49
CA LEU A 70 4.93 -0.53 -18.14
C LEU A 70 4.80 -0.45 -19.66
N GLU A 71 3.68 0.07 -20.19
CA GLU A 71 3.52 0.37 -21.61
C GLU A 71 4.58 1.39 -22.09
N ASP A 72 4.71 2.52 -21.39
CA ASP A 72 5.68 3.59 -21.72
C ASP A 72 7.14 3.07 -21.70
N LEU A 73 7.48 2.15 -20.78
CA LEU A 73 8.81 1.52 -20.70
C LEU A 73 9.04 0.49 -21.81
N SER A 74 8.01 -0.26 -22.21
CA SER A 74 8.12 -1.31 -23.25
C SER A 74 8.51 -0.75 -24.63
N ILE A 75 8.23 0.53 -24.86
CA ILE A 75 8.62 1.26 -26.08
C ILE A 75 10.14 1.59 -26.05
N GLN A 76 10.71 1.74 -24.86
CA GLN A 76 12.09 2.20 -24.67
C GLN A 76 13.09 1.04 -24.51
N CYS A 77 12.66 -0.09 -23.93
CA CYS A 77 13.51 -1.25 -23.71
C CYS A 77 12.73 -2.57 -23.76
N ASP A 78 13.45 -3.66 -24.00
CA ASP A 78 12.90 -5.02 -23.99
C ASP A 78 12.70 -5.50 -22.54
N LEU A 79 11.46 -5.38 -22.05
CA LEU A 79 11.09 -5.77 -20.69
C LEU A 79 11.25 -7.28 -20.41
N SER A 80 11.36 -8.14 -21.43
CA SER A 80 11.63 -9.56 -21.23
C SER A 80 13.03 -9.83 -20.63
N GLN A 81 13.92 -8.83 -20.65
CA GLN A 81 15.26 -8.90 -20.05
C GLN A 81 15.29 -8.46 -18.58
N VAL A 82 14.17 -7.98 -18.03
CA VAL A 82 14.04 -7.65 -16.61
C VAL A 82 14.05 -8.93 -15.79
N ALA A 83 15.09 -9.10 -14.99
CA ALA A 83 15.28 -10.28 -14.16
C ALA A 83 14.81 -10.08 -12.71
N ALA A 84 14.60 -8.83 -12.29
CA ALA A 84 14.14 -8.50 -10.95
C ALA A 84 13.34 -7.19 -10.96
N ILE A 85 12.30 -7.13 -10.13
CA ILE A 85 11.50 -5.94 -9.90
C ILE A 85 11.54 -5.66 -8.39
N SER A 86 11.71 -4.39 -8.03
CA SER A 86 11.50 -3.90 -6.68
C SER A 86 10.92 -2.49 -6.75
N GLY A 87 10.44 -1.96 -5.64
CA GLY A 87 9.90 -0.61 -5.63
C GLY A 87 9.55 -0.07 -4.27
N ALA A 88 9.08 1.17 -4.29
CA ALA A 88 8.53 1.89 -3.17
C ALA A 88 7.06 2.26 -3.45
N GLY A 89 6.28 2.30 -2.38
CA GLY A 89 4.97 2.94 -2.38
C GLY A 89 4.99 4.08 -1.38
N GLN A 90 4.16 5.10 -1.59
CA GLN A 90 3.96 6.13 -0.59
C GLN A 90 3.59 5.50 0.76
N GLN A 91 4.33 5.86 1.80
CA GLN A 91 4.23 5.20 3.10
C GLN A 91 2.87 5.39 3.75
N HIS A 92 2.56 4.51 4.70
CA HIS A 92 1.39 4.54 5.58
C HIS A 92 0.02 4.31 4.90
N GLY A 93 -0.11 4.58 3.60
CA GLY A 93 -1.35 4.41 2.88
C GLY A 93 -1.80 2.95 2.85
N SER A 94 -3.11 2.71 2.90
CA SER A 94 -3.66 1.34 3.06
C SER A 94 -4.81 1.01 2.13
N VAL A 95 -4.79 -0.21 1.58
CA VAL A 95 -5.81 -0.76 0.70
C VAL A 95 -6.54 -1.89 1.43
N TYR A 96 -7.88 -1.89 1.34
CA TYR A 96 -8.76 -2.80 2.07
C TYR A 96 -9.48 -3.69 1.07
N LEU A 97 -9.25 -4.99 1.19
CA LEU A 97 -9.62 -6.00 0.21
C LEU A 97 -10.54 -7.04 0.86
N ASN A 98 -11.60 -7.45 0.15
CA ASN A 98 -12.52 -8.51 0.55
C ASN A 98 -11.94 -9.91 0.21
N ASP A 99 -12.71 -10.95 0.47
CA ASP A 99 -12.31 -12.35 0.30
C ASP A 99 -11.98 -12.75 -1.14
N LYS A 100 -12.61 -12.11 -2.14
CA LYS A 100 -12.33 -12.38 -3.56
C LYS A 100 -10.89 -12.09 -3.96
N TRP A 101 -10.19 -11.26 -3.20
CA TRP A 101 -8.80 -10.89 -3.46
C TRP A 101 -7.89 -12.09 -3.67
N PHE A 102 -8.04 -13.12 -2.82
CA PHE A 102 -7.16 -14.29 -2.85
C PHE A 102 -7.29 -15.09 -4.16
N ASP A 103 -8.51 -15.22 -4.69
CA ASP A 103 -8.73 -15.88 -5.97
C ASP A 103 -8.30 -14.98 -7.14
N VAL A 104 -8.65 -13.69 -7.09
CA VAL A 104 -8.45 -12.76 -8.22
C VAL A 104 -6.97 -12.45 -8.46
N VAL A 105 -6.17 -12.26 -7.41
CA VAL A 105 -4.75 -11.91 -7.56
C VAL A 105 -3.94 -13.04 -8.20
N GLU A 106 -4.33 -14.30 -7.94
CA GLU A 106 -3.69 -15.50 -8.49
C GLU A 106 -4.17 -15.83 -9.93
N SER A 107 -5.22 -15.18 -10.40
CA SER A 107 -5.85 -15.48 -11.70
C SER A 107 -5.99 -14.26 -12.61
N LEU A 108 -5.09 -13.28 -12.49
CA LEU A 108 -5.09 -12.07 -13.33
C LEU A 108 -4.93 -12.45 -14.81
N SER A 109 -5.79 -11.90 -15.65
CA SER A 109 -5.75 -12.06 -17.11
C SER A 109 -4.98 -10.90 -17.76
N PRO A 110 -4.06 -11.18 -18.71
CA PRO A 110 -3.34 -10.14 -19.45
C PRO A 110 -4.21 -9.41 -20.48
N THR A 111 -5.47 -9.82 -20.69
CA THR A 111 -6.38 -9.23 -21.68
C THR A 111 -7.36 -8.22 -21.08
N LEU A 112 -7.33 -8.02 -19.76
CA LEU A 112 -8.20 -7.11 -19.03
C LEU A 112 -7.33 -6.17 -18.21
N SER A 113 -7.75 -4.92 -18.01
CA SER A 113 -7.01 -3.99 -17.15
C SER A 113 -6.95 -4.48 -15.71
N LEU A 114 -5.88 -4.16 -15.00
CA LEU A 114 -5.71 -4.49 -13.58
C LEU A 114 -6.84 -3.87 -12.74
N SER A 115 -7.16 -2.60 -12.99
CA SER A 115 -8.24 -1.91 -12.27
C SER A 115 -9.61 -2.58 -12.42
N ALA A 116 -9.95 -3.07 -13.63
CA ALA A 116 -11.22 -3.73 -13.88
C ALA A 116 -11.34 -5.05 -13.10
N GLN A 117 -10.23 -5.79 -13.00
CA GLN A 117 -10.16 -7.07 -12.29
C GLN A 117 -10.19 -6.86 -10.76
N ILE A 118 -9.45 -5.89 -10.24
CA ILE A 118 -9.32 -5.64 -8.80
C ILE A 118 -10.47 -4.84 -8.20
N LYS A 119 -11.22 -4.05 -8.99
CA LYS A 119 -12.34 -3.22 -8.48
C LYS A 119 -13.34 -3.99 -7.61
N GLY A 120 -13.66 -5.23 -7.99
CA GLY A 120 -14.57 -6.09 -7.23
C GLY A 120 -14.02 -6.61 -5.90
N CYS A 121 -12.72 -6.46 -5.67
CA CYS A 121 -12.02 -6.90 -4.46
C CYS A 121 -11.97 -5.80 -3.38
N LEU A 122 -12.25 -4.53 -3.71
CA LEU A 122 -12.19 -3.45 -2.72
C LEU A 122 -13.36 -3.54 -1.72
N SER A 123 -13.06 -3.68 -0.43
CA SER A 123 -14.05 -3.52 0.64
C SER A 123 -14.20 -2.06 1.09
N ARG A 124 -13.20 -1.22 0.80
CA ARG A 124 -13.24 0.24 0.98
C ARG A 124 -12.88 0.90 -0.35
N ALA A 125 -13.73 1.81 -0.83
CA ALA A 125 -13.59 2.41 -2.16
C ALA A 125 -12.36 3.32 -2.30
N SER A 126 -11.89 3.93 -1.21
CA SER A 126 -10.74 4.83 -1.20
C SER A 126 -9.74 4.43 -0.12
N ALA A 127 -8.47 4.74 -0.35
CA ALA A 127 -7.36 4.47 0.56
C ALA A 127 -6.89 5.77 1.23
N PRO A 128 -6.79 5.83 2.57
CA PRO A 128 -6.08 6.93 3.23
C PRO A 128 -4.62 6.90 2.81
N ILE A 129 -4.01 8.08 2.69
CA ILE A 129 -2.59 8.24 2.32
C ILE A 129 -1.84 9.04 3.40
N TRP A 130 -0.52 9.15 3.25
CA TRP A 130 0.35 9.75 4.27
C TRP A 130 -0.01 11.20 4.69
N MET A 131 -0.77 11.92 3.87
CA MET A 131 -1.23 13.29 4.15
C MET A 131 -2.46 13.33 5.08
N ASP A 132 -3.11 12.19 5.34
CA ASP A 132 -4.30 12.12 6.17
C ASP A 132 -3.97 12.43 7.64
N GLY A 133 -4.65 13.44 8.19
CA GLY A 133 -4.51 13.89 9.57
C GLY A 133 -5.79 13.72 10.39
N SER A 134 -6.74 12.89 9.93
CA SER A 134 -8.11 12.89 10.44
C SER A 134 -8.35 12.00 11.67
N THR A 135 -7.31 11.35 12.21
CA THR A 135 -7.43 10.27 13.20
C THR A 135 -6.89 10.60 14.59
N SER A 136 -6.85 11.87 14.99
CA SER A 136 -6.32 12.24 16.33
C SER A 136 -7.08 11.57 17.48
N ASP A 137 -8.41 11.41 17.34
CA ASP A 137 -9.24 10.68 18.32
C ASP A 137 -8.85 9.21 18.40
N GLU A 138 -8.64 8.55 17.25
CA GLU A 138 -8.18 7.17 17.20
C GLU A 138 -6.77 7.00 17.76
N CYS A 139 -5.85 7.93 17.50
CA CYS A 139 -4.52 7.94 18.11
C CYS A 139 -4.62 7.97 19.64
N ALA A 140 -5.45 8.85 20.20
CA ALA A 140 -5.66 8.97 21.64
C ALA A 140 -6.35 7.73 22.25
N GLU A 141 -7.26 7.10 21.52
CA GLU A 141 -7.92 5.85 21.93
C GLU A 141 -6.93 4.68 22.00
N ILE A 142 -6.12 4.48 20.95
CA ILE A 142 -5.16 3.37 20.92
C ILE A 142 -4.06 3.59 21.97
N THR A 143 -3.56 4.82 22.11
CA THR A 143 -2.53 5.15 23.11
C THR A 143 -3.00 4.84 24.52
N ARG A 144 -4.26 5.18 24.87
CA ARG A 144 -4.83 4.83 26.17
C ARG A 144 -4.98 3.32 26.36
N ALA A 145 -5.36 2.60 25.32
CA ALA A 145 -5.50 1.15 25.36
C ALA A 145 -4.15 0.42 25.50
N VAL A 146 -3.06 1.02 25.01
CA VAL A 146 -1.67 0.53 25.16
C VAL A 146 -0.95 1.23 26.33
N CYS A 147 -1.71 1.82 27.26
CA CYS A 147 -1.27 2.55 28.46
C CYS A 147 -0.66 3.94 28.21
N SER A 148 0.35 4.09 27.37
CA SER A 148 1.02 5.39 27.15
C SER A 148 1.71 5.53 25.79
N SER A 149 2.07 6.76 25.42
CA SER A 149 2.82 7.04 24.19
C SER A 149 4.21 6.41 24.21
N GLU A 150 4.85 6.34 25.38
CA GLU A 150 6.14 5.69 25.59
C GLU A 150 6.04 4.19 25.32
N ALA A 151 4.98 3.53 25.81
CA ALA A 151 4.76 2.10 25.57
C ALA A 151 4.52 1.80 24.08
N VAL A 152 3.77 2.65 23.38
CA VAL A 152 3.60 2.53 21.91
C VAL A 152 4.94 2.72 21.18
N CYS A 153 5.74 3.70 21.61
CA CYS A 153 7.05 3.99 21.02
C CYS A 153 8.07 2.87 21.27
N GLU A 154 8.11 2.29 22.46
CA GLU A 154 8.99 1.18 22.81
C GLU A 154 8.71 -0.07 21.94
N LYS A 155 7.43 -0.30 21.61
CA LYS A 155 7.00 -1.39 20.74
C LYS A 155 7.26 -1.09 19.27
N SER A 156 6.73 0.03 18.77
CA SER A 156 6.65 0.31 17.32
C SER A 156 7.71 1.25 16.76
N GLY A 157 8.57 1.82 17.62
CA GLY A 157 9.57 2.82 17.23
C GLY A 157 9.02 4.22 17.01
N SER A 158 7.73 4.46 17.24
CA SER A 158 7.08 5.77 17.10
C SER A 158 5.90 5.90 18.05
N ILE A 159 5.57 7.13 18.46
CA ILE A 159 4.27 7.41 19.09
C ILE A 159 3.14 7.19 18.08
N MET A 160 1.88 7.20 18.53
CA MET A 160 0.75 7.22 17.61
C MET A 160 0.74 8.49 16.78
N ILE A 161 0.68 8.35 15.45
CA ILE A 161 0.69 9.45 14.49
C ILE A 161 -0.49 9.27 13.54
N GLU A 162 -1.21 10.34 13.21
CA GLU A 162 -2.49 10.28 12.51
C GLU A 162 -2.41 9.56 11.16
N ARG A 163 -1.35 9.82 10.39
CA ARG A 163 -1.18 9.19 9.09
C ARG A 163 -0.84 7.71 9.15
N PHE A 164 -0.36 7.20 10.30
CA PHE A 164 0.08 5.81 10.40
C PHE A 164 -1.11 4.87 10.25
N THR A 165 -0.83 3.68 9.71
CA THR A 165 -1.89 2.80 9.22
C THR A 165 -2.81 2.28 10.32
N GLY A 166 -2.31 2.05 11.54
CA GLY A 166 -3.10 1.62 12.69
C GLY A 166 -4.28 2.56 12.99
N PRO A 167 -4.04 3.84 13.32
CA PRO A 167 -5.10 4.84 13.50
C PRO A 167 -6.11 4.92 12.34
N GLN A 168 -5.63 4.84 11.09
CA GLN A 168 -6.47 4.83 9.89
C GLN A 168 -7.40 3.61 9.81
N ILE A 169 -6.89 2.42 10.18
CA ILE A 169 -7.68 1.18 10.26
C ILE A 169 -8.74 1.30 11.35
N ARG A 170 -8.38 1.83 12.54
CA ARG A 170 -9.33 2.01 13.64
C ARG A 170 -10.47 2.95 13.24
N ARG A 171 -10.15 4.05 12.55
CA ARG A 171 -11.15 5.01 12.06
C ARG A 171 -12.08 4.35 11.05
N PHE A 172 -11.55 3.57 10.11
CA PHE A 172 -12.37 2.82 9.17
C PHE A 172 -13.31 1.84 9.88
N HIS A 173 -12.83 1.09 10.86
CA HIS A 173 -13.66 0.20 11.66
C HIS A 173 -14.79 0.94 12.39
N LYS A 174 -14.53 2.14 12.94
CA LYS A 174 -15.53 2.96 13.64
C LYS A 174 -16.59 3.53 12.69
N LEU A 175 -16.18 4.01 11.51
CA LEU A 175 -17.07 4.66 10.56
C LEU A 175 -17.89 3.66 9.74
N ASP A 176 -17.30 2.54 9.34
CA ASP A 176 -17.97 1.47 8.59
C ASP A 176 -17.57 0.08 9.10
N PRO A 177 -18.12 -0.34 10.25
CA PRO A 177 -17.83 -1.65 10.82
C PRO A 177 -18.24 -2.81 9.91
N LYS A 178 -19.25 -2.62 9.04
CA LYS A 178 -19.73 -3.65 8.12
C LYS A 178 -18.71 -3.87 7.00
N ALA A 179 -18.21 -2.80 6.39
CA ALA A 179 -17.17 -2.90 5.38
C ALA A 179 -15.86 -3.46 5.96
N TYR A 180 -15.46 -3.01 7.16
CA TYR A 180 -14.32 -3.58 7.87
C TYR A 180 -14.48 -5.09 8.16
N ALA A 181 -15.68 -5.53 8.54
CA ALA A 181 -15.97 -6.94 8.74
C ALA A 181 -15.82 -7.74 7.43
N ALA A 182 -16.22 -7.15 6.29
CA ALA A 182 -16.06 -7.74 4.95
C ALA A 182 -14.61 -7.71 4.42
N THR A 183 -13.70 -6.94 5.03
CA THR A 183 -12.28 -6.93 4.67
C THR A 183 -11.61 -8.23 5.09
N ALA A 184 -11.02 -8.95 4.15
CA ALA A 184 -10.20 -10.12 4.39
C ALA A 184 -8.69 -9.80 4.44
N ARG A 185 -8.24 -8.78 3.70
CA ARG A 185 -6.82 -8.38 3.63
C ARG A 185 -6.65 -6.86 3.68
N ILE A 186 -5.62 -6.40 4.38
CA ILE A 186 -5.19 -5.00 4.42
C ILE A 186 -3.72 -4.94 4.04
N HIS A 187 -3.42 -4.27 2.93
CA HIS A 187 -2.07 -4.03 2.43
C HIS A 187 -1.68 -2.56 2.61
N LEU A 188 -0.38 -2.31 2.77
CA LEU A 188 0.21 -1.01 2.44
C LEU A 188 0.27 -0.83 0.92
N VAL A 189 0.36 0.41 0.43
CA VAL A 189 0.47 0.70 -1.02
C VAL A 189 1.60 -0.10 -1.67
N SER A 190 2.76 -0.18 -1.00
CA SER A 190 3.91 -0.98 -1.42
C SER A 190 3.57 -2.46 -1.61
N SER A 191 3.06 -3.12 -0.56
CA SER A 191 2.69 -4.53 -0.58
C SER A 191 1.52 -4.84 -1.51
N PHE A 192 0.58 -3.90 -1.70
CA PHE A 192 -0.54 -4.06 -2.63
C PHE A 192 -0.04 -4.14 -4.09
N LEU A 193 0.82 -3.20 -4.50
CA LEU A 193 1.40 -3.23 -5.84
C LEU A 193 2.34 -4.43 -6.03
N CYS A 194 3.11 -4.78 -5.00
CA CYS A 194 3.95 -5.97 -5.02
C CYS A 194 3.11 -7.25 -5.20
N SER A 195 1.98 -7.37 -4.49
CA SER A 195 1.06 -8.50 -4.65
C SER A 195 0.53 -8.63 -6.07
N VAL A 196 0.13 -7.51 -6.69
CA VAL A 196 -0.37 -7.52 -8.07
C VAL A 196 0.73 -7.89 -9.06
N LEU A 197 1.95 -7.37 -8.90
CA LEU A 197 3.10 -7.73 -9.73
C LEU A 197 3.49 -9.21 -9.59
N CYS A 198 3.37 -9.79 -8.39
CA CYS A 198 3.67 -11.19 -8.12
C CYS A 198 2.53 -12.15 -8.49
N GLY A 199 1.31 -11.64 -8.71
CA GLY A 199 0.11 -12.47 -8.81
C GLY A 199 -0.16 -13.30 -7.55
N ALA A 200 0.15 -12.77 -6.36
CA ALA A 200 0.01 -13.48 -5.08
C ALA A 200 -0.21 -12.51 -3.90
N ASP A 201 -0.79 -12.98 -2.80
CA ASP A 201 -0.90 -12.22 -1.54
C ASP A 201 0.47 -12.18 -0.81
N VAL A 202 1.25 -11.10 -1.01
CA VAL A 202 2.64 -11.05 -0.51
C VAL A 202 2.77 -10.43 0.89
N PRO A 203 3.87 -10.69 1.62
CA PRO A 203 4.14 -10.05 2.91
C PRO A 203 4.25 -8.52 2.84
N ILE A 204 4.01 -7.86 3.98
CA ILE A 204 4.48 -6.48 4.20
C ILE A 204 5.95 -6.55 4.61
N ASP A 205 6.77 -5.65 4.06
CA ASP A 205 8.18 -5.62 4.42
C ASP A 205 8.40 -4.94 5.79
N THR A 206 9.48 -5.30 6.48
CA THR A 206 9.84 -4.73 7.79
C THR A 206 10.01 -3.20 7.76
N GLY A 207 10.49 -2.64 6.65
CA GLY A 207 10.72 -1.21 6.49
C GLY A 207 9.42 -0.42 6.48
N ASP A 208 8.52 -0.72 5.55
CA ASP A 208 7.24 0.00 5.44
C ASP A 208 6.26 -0.41 6.56
N GLY A 209 6.32 -1.67 7.01
CA GLY A 209 5.53 -2.18 8.15
C GLY A 209 5.79 -1.45 9.47
N ALA A 210 7.02 -0.93 9.68
CA ALA A 210 7.33 -0.10 10.85
C ALA A 210 6.54 1.23 10.85
N GLY A 211 6.08 1.70 9.68
CA GLY A 211 5.26 2.89 9.51
C GLY A 211 3.79 2.71 9.88
N MET A 212 3.40 1.62 10.55
CA MET A 212 1.98 1.30 10.80
C MET A 212 1.52 1.56 12.24
N ASN A 213 2.43 1.72 13.21
CA ASN A 213 2.14 1.59 14.65
C ASN A 213 1.50 0.23 15.03
N LEU A 214 1.83 -0.84 14.28
CA LEU A 214 1.31 -2.20 14.50
C LEU A 214 2.43 -3.25 14.63
N LEU A 215 3.58 -2.98 14.01
CA LEU A 215 4.75 -3.84 14.03
C LEU A 215 5.56 -3.59 15.31
N ASN A 216 6.02 -4.64 15.97
CA ASN A 216 7.02 -4.55 17.01
C ASN A 216 8.42 -4.59 16.37
N ILE A 217 9.23 -3.56 16.63
CA ILE A 217 10.54 -3.38 15.99
C ILE A 217 11.66 -4.18 16.67
N GLN A 218 11.39 -4.84 17.80
CA GLN A 218 12.35 -5.68 18.50
C GLN A 218 12.31 -7.13 17.96
N ASP A 219 11.12 -7.64 17.66
CA ASP A 219 10.91 -9.00 17.14
C ASP A 219 10.62 -9.03 15.62
N TRP A 220 10.41 -7.87 15.00
CA TRP A 220 10.05 -7.71 13.58
C TRP A 220 8.78 -8.47 13.19
N ASN A 221 7.80 -8.51 14.08
CA ASN A 221 6.50 -9.13 13.85
C ASN A 221 5.36 -8.27 14.42
N TRP A 222 4.11 -8.62 14.12
CA TRP A 222 2.95 -7.87 14.60
C TRP A 222 2.80 -7.93 16.13
N ASP A 223 2.62 -6.78 16.77
CA ASP A 223 2.44 -6.67 18.22
C ASP A 223 0.97 -6.92 18.60
N ALA A 224 0.70 -7.95 19.40
CA ALA A 224 -0.66 -8.30 19.79
C ALA A 224 -1.39 -7.15 20.52
N ASP A 225 -0.69 -6.36 21.34
CA ASP A 225 -1.32 -5.26 22.09
C ASP A 225 -1.72 -4.13 21.14
N LEU A 226 -0.83 -3.74 20.22
CA LEU A 226 -1.11 -2.72 19.21
C LEU A 226 -2.28 -3.13 18.30
N LEU A 227 -2.28 -4.40 17.85
CA LEU A 227 -3.35 -4.94 17.01
C LEU A 227 -4.71 -4.94 17.73
N ASN A 228 -4.76 -5.49 18.96
CA ASN A 228 -5.98 -5.59 19.75
C ASN A 228 -6.55 -4.22 20.13
N ALA A 229 -5.68 -3.24 20.38
CA ALA A 229 -6.08 -1.88 20.66
C ALA A 229 -6.58 -1.12 19.41
N THR A 230 -6.19 -1.56 18.21
CA THR A 230 -6.57 -0.93 16.94
C THR A 230 -7.95 -1.36 16.47
N ALA A 231 -8.15 -2.65 16.17
CA ALA A 231 -9.42 -3.15 15.61
C ALA A 231 -9.58 -4.68 15.80
N PRO A 232 -10.82 -5.18 15.90
CA PRO A 232 -11.08 -6.59 16.16
C PRO A 232 -10.65 -7.50 15.01
N GLY A 233 -9.90 -8.56 15.33
CA GLY A 233 -9.47 -9.56 14.34
C GLY A 233 -8.40 -9.07 13.36
N LEU A 234 -7.74 -7.93 13.64
CA LEU A 234 -6.78 -7.30 12.73
C LEU A 234 -5.60 -8.22 12.37
N ALA A 235 -5.14 -9.06 13.31
CA ALA A 235 -4.07 -10.03 13.08
C ALA A 235 -4.33 -10.93 11.85
N HIS A 236 -5.58 -11.33 11.61
CA HIS A 236 -5.95 -12.19 10.48
C HIS A 236 -6.09 -11.42 9.17
N LYS A 237 -6.26 -10.10 9.24
CA LYS A 237 -6.44 -9.22 8.08
C LYS A 237 -5.11 -8.69 7.55
N LEU A 238 -4.03 -8.72 8.33
CA LEU A 238 -2.69 -8.33 7.87
C LEU A 238 -1.93 -9.52 7.26
N PRO A 239 -1.17 -9.30 6.18
CA PRO A 239 -0.27 -10.33 5.66
C PRO A 239 0.87 -10.59 6.66
N ALA A 240 1.66 -11.63 6.41
CA ALA A 240 2.89 -11.85 7.17
C ALA A 240 3.87 -10.67 6.99
N VAL A 241 4.85 -10.58 7.89
CA VAL A 241 5.95 -9.62 7.79
C VAL A 241 7.19 -10.35 7.26
N SER A 242 7.94 -9.72 6.36
CA SER A 242 9.19 -10.26 5.82
C SER A 242 10.27 -9.17 5.74
N PRO A 243 11.57 -9.49 5.88
CA PRO A 243 12.63 -8.54 5.56
C PRO A 243 12.54 -8.05 4.11
N GLY A 244 12.77 -6.76 3.87
CA GLY A 244 12.65 -6.12 2.55
C GLY A 244 13.67 -6.57 1.50
N ASN A 245 14.62 -7.44 1.85
CA ASN A 245 15.59 -8.05 0.92
C ASN A 245 15.21 -9.47 0.48
N ARG A 246 13.98 -9.91 0.75
CA ARG A 246 13.46 -11.23 0.36
C ARG A 246 12.67 -11.16 -0.95
N THR A 247 12.76 -12.23 -1.74
CA THR A 247 11.89 -12.45 -2.89
C THR A 247 10.46 -12.68 -2.41
N ALA A 248 9.53 -11.83 -2.84
CA ALA A 248 8.12 -11.92 -2.49
C ALA A 248 7.30 -12.83 -3.43
N GLY A 249 7.73 -12.95 -4.68
CA GLY A 249 7.09 -13.75 -5.74
C GLY A 249 7.94 -13.81 -7.01
N HIS A 250 7.42 -14.46 -8.05
CA HIS A 250 8.09 -14.70 -9.33
C HIS A 250 7.22 -14.27 -10.50
#